data_AF-A0A2D5Z0B2-F1
#
_entry.id   AF-A0A2D5Z0B2-F1
#
_cell.length_a   1.000
_cell.length_b   1.000
_cell.length_c   1.000
_cell.angle_alpha   90.00
_cell.angle_beta   90.00
_cell.angle_gamma   90.00
#
_symmetry.space_group_name_H-M   'P 1'
#
loop_
_entity.id
_entity.type
_entity.pdbx_description
1 polymer ?
#
loop_
_entity_poly.entity_id
_entity_poly.type
_entity_poly.pdbx_seq_one_letter_code
_entity_poly.pdbx_strand_id
1 'polypeptide(L)'
;MSDSVARERDGRADAAAEVAARRERRHRRMAERRFRARGRLRRQLIYVVVVLAVGFLGREGLIALKKPTELEADAARGPLVAARIAEARSAATSVRGYGTARAKVQVEIVPQVSGRVVALHRELANGEYFQAGQTLLAIEADDYELAVKLAEADLRQASAVRTGAAAHIDDMGARWADAQRERDRIEGLLAEGVAKPRELEKAQLALDSADAARRTAQSQMETAEASRLAAEAALARAQLDLDRTRITAPFDGRIVEERVDVGQYVVAGQAIATVYSTDTIEVPIPLETRELAWFDLQNGRAGDQKYGANVTLSADYAGARHTWRGCVVRSEGQVDPDSRMVHVVVEVIEAFGRSDRPDLVPGMFVEAEIEGRMLDDAIAVERHAIRGNDHVWVVRGGEFEQRHKKAEEKGERADKGKKDKNSDKDDEVRITVPREAMTAARLFEVLNEHGQSAWTLVGGEMHIVPVRIARQDRDFAYVISGLSPGDYFVTSPMDAPSDEMLVRASFRQATSADGPADTEPASAMGAAP
;
A
#
# COMPACT_ATOMS: atom_id res chain seq x y z
N MET A 1 113.13 16.22 10.40
CA MET A 1 114.57 16.57 10.32
C MET A 1 114.59 18.07 10.14
N SER A 2 115.02 18.96 11.02
CA SER A 2 115.83 19.02 12.24
C SER A 2 115.86 20.55 12.49
N ASP A 3 115.62 21.16 13.64
CA ASP A 3 116.09 20.95 15.00
C ASP A 3 115.04 21.58 15.95
N SER A 4 114.64 20.86 17.00
CA SER A 4 115.21 21.01 18.35
C SER A 4 114.97 22.42 18.89
N VAL A 5 113.93 22.65 19.70
CA VAL A 5 113.90 22.29 21.14
C VAL A 5 115.18 22.72 21.84
N ALA A 6 115.21 23.97 22.29
CA ALA A 6 116.00 24.36 23.45
C ALA A 6 115.40 25.61 24.11
N ARG A 7 114.81 25.40 25.29
CA ARG A 7 114.70 26.36 26.42
C ARG A 7 113.75 27.52 26.15
N GLU A 8 112.48 27.54 26.56
CA GLU A 8 111.89 27.23 27.88
C GLU A 8 112.77 27.56 29.08
N ARG A 9 112.32 28.59 29.83
CA ARG A 9 112.80 29.07 31.13
C ARG A 9 114.08 29.90 31.11
N ASP A 10 113.91 31.16 30.74
CA ASP A 10 114.41 32.22 31.60
C ASP A 10 113.56 33.48 31.44
N GLY A 11 113.33 34.20 32.52
CA GLY A 11 112.78 35.55 32.43
C GLY A 11 111.26 35.66 32.50
N ARG A 12 110.59 34.80 33.27
CA ARG A 12 109.26 35.03 33.88
C ARG A 12 109.27 36.22 34.88
N ALA A 13 110.13 37.22 34.64
CA ALA A 13 110.44 38.35 35.52
C ALA A 13 110.36 39.72 34.81
N ASP A 14 110.46 39.80 33.48
CA ASP A 14 110.27 41.09 32.77
C ASP A 14 108.82 41.33 32.31
N ALA A 15 107.98 40.29 32.42
CA ALA A 15 106.52 40.37 32.30
C ALA A 15 105.85 41.26 33.39
N ALA A 16 106.60 41.74 34.39
CA ALA A 16 106.14 42.69 35.40
C ALA A 16 106.70 44.12 35.22
N ALA A 17 107.74 44.32 34.38
CA ALA A 17 108.39 45.62 34.17
C ALA A 17 107.95 46.32 32.87
N GLU A 18 107.54 45.57 31.84
CA GLU A 18 107.00 46.15 30.59
C GLU A 18 105.52 46.59 30.72
N VAL A 19 104.83 46.04 31.72
CA VAL A 19 103.47 46.43 32.15
C VAL A 19 103.47 47.75 32.95
N ALA A 20 104.64 48.17 33.47
CA ALA A 20 104.82 49.45 34.17
C ALA A 20 105.31 50.59 33.25
N ALA A 21 105.99 50.30 32.13
CA ALA A 21 106.59 51.32 31.26
C ALA A 21 105.72 51.75 30.05
N ARG A 22 104.64 51.02 29.71
CA ARG A 22 103.57 51.55 28.83
C ARG A 22 102.59 52.47 29.55
N ARG A 23 102.71 52.57 30.88
CA ARG A 23 101.89 53.41 31.76
C ARG A 23 102.35 54.88 31.84
N GLU A 24 103.40 55.28 31.13
CA GLU A 24 103.99 56.64 31.27
C GLU A 24 104.34 57.39 29.96
N ARG A 25 103.92 56.91 28.79
CA ARG A 25 104.11 57.64 27.52
C ARG A 25 102.84 57.91 26.71
N ARG A 26 101.76 58.28 27.41
CA ARG A 26 100.67 59.08 26.81
C ARG A 26 99.80 59.84 27.84
N HIS A 27 100.34 60.08 29.04
CA HIS A 27 99.75 60.98 30.04
C HIS A 27 100.13 62.47 29.85
N ARG A 28 100.72 62.82 28.70
CA ARG A 28 100.97 64.22 28.29
C ARG A 28 100.52 64.42 26.84
N ARG A 29 99.21 64.64 26.67
CA ARG A 29 98.53 65.48 25.66
C ARG A 29 97.08 65.02 25.56
N MET A 30 96.14 65.97 25.63
CA MET A 30 94.68 65.82 25.52
C MET A 30 93.89 65.60 26.83
N ALA A 31 94.34 66.22 27.93
CA ALA A 31 93.41 66.79 28.89
C ALA A 31 92.95 68.16 28.35
N GLU A 32 91.99 68.14 27.43
CA GLU A 32 91.17 69.31 27.08
C GLU A 32 89.99 68.82 26.24
N ARG A 33 88.78 69.33 26.53
CA ARG A 33 87.47 68.98 25.93
C ARG A 33 86.64 67.89 26.64
N ARG A 34 86.65 67.87 27.98
CA ARG A 34 85.41 67.63 28.72
C ARG A 34 84.84 68.99 29.11
N PHE A 35 83.88 69.52 28.35
CA PHE A 35 82.75 70.36 28.84
C PHE A 35 81.89 70.98 27.72
N ARG A 36 81.40 70.22 26.72
CA ARG A 36 80.35 70.77 25.82
C ARG A 36 79.43 69.76 25.11
N ALA A 37 79.28 68.54 25.64
CA ALA A 37 78.42 67.49 25.05
C ALA A 37 77.39 66.88 26.03
N ARG A 38 76.98 67.60 27.08
CA ARG A 38 75.96 67.14 28.06
C ARG A 38 74.54 67.71 27.84
N GLY A 39 74.36 68.62 26.87
CA GLY A 39 73.07 69.29 26.60
C GLY A 39 72.24 68.71 25.44
N ARG A 40 72.78 67.75 24.67
CA ARG A 40 72.08 67.11 23.52
C ARG A 40 71.48 65.76 23.90
N LEU A 41 72.18 64.96 24.70
CA LEU A 41 71.69 63.68 25.26
C LEU A 41 70.49 63.84 26.20
N ARG A 42 70.46 64.89 27.04
CA ARG A 42 69.31 65.17 27.93
C ARG A 42 68.03 65.52 27.16
N ARG A 43 68.14 66.14 25.98
CA ARG A 43 67.00 66.48 25.12
C ARG A 43 66.47 65.26 24.34
N GLN A 44 67.34 64.33 23.96
CA GLN A 44 66.91 63.07 23.32
C GLN A 44 66.18 62.14 24.28
N LEU A 45 66.57 62.11 25.56
CA LEU A 45 65.91 61.28 26.57
C LEU A 45 64.49 61.78 26.91
N ILE A 46 64.28 63.11 26.91
CA ILE A 46 62.96 63.72 27.12
C ILE A 46 62.00 63.37 25.98
N TYR A 47 62.47 63.36 24.74
CA TYR A 47 61.63 63.02 23.58
C TYR A 47 61.09 61.57 23.64
N VAL A 48 61.91 60.61 24.08
CA VAL A 48 61.50 59.20 24.21
C VAL A 48 60.43 59.02 25.29
N VAL A 49 60.59 59.71 26.44
CA VAL A 49 59.61 59.66 27.53
C VAL A 49 58.27 60.28 27.12
N VAL A 50 58.29 61.38 26.35
CA VAL A 50 57.06 62.01 25.84
C VAL A 50 56.31 61.09 24.85
N VAL A 51 57.02 60.39 23.95
CA VAL A 51 56.38 59.45 23.02
C VAL A 51 55.74 58.27 23.75
N LEU A 52 56.41 57.73 24.78
CA LEU A 52 55.84 56.66 25.61
C LEU A 52 54.61 57.14 26.42
N ALA A 53 54.64 58.37 26.93
CA ALA A 53 53.51 58.95 27.65
C ALA A 53 52.29 59.19 26.73
N VAL A 54 52.52 59.68 25.50
CA VAL A 54 51.46 59.85 24.49
C VAL A 54 50.88 58.50 24.05
N GLY A 55 51.73 57.47 23.89
CA GLY A 55 51.26 56.11 23.61
C GLY A 55 50.41 55.52 24.75
N PHE A 56 50.81 55.76 26.00
CA PHE A 56 50.05 55.29 27.17
C PHE A 56 48.70 56.00 27.31
N LEU A 57 48.67 57.33 27.12
CA LEU A 57 47.43 58.12 27.10
C LEU A 57 46.52 57.75 25.92
N GLY A 58 47.09 57.47 24.75
CA GLY A 58 46.34 56.99 23.59
C GLY A 58 45.69 55.62 23.83
N ARG A 59 46.36 54.73 24.57
CA ARG A 59 45.81 53.42 24.96
C ARG A 59 44.59 53.55 25.87
N GLU A 60 44.68 54.39 26.89
CA GLU A 60 43.56 54.67 27.80
C GLU A 60 42.39 55.32 27.06
N GLY A 61 42.66 56.25 26.14
CA GLY A 61 41.64 56.87 25.30
C GLY A 61 40.93 55.89 24.37
N LEU A 62 41.65 54.92 23.79
CA LEU A 62 41.05 53.89 22.92
C LEU A 62 40.26 52.83 23.68
N ILE A 63 40.63 52.53 24.92
CA ILE A 63 39.85 51.62 25.78
C ILE A 63 38.54 52.29 26.21
N ALA A 64 38.55 53.61 26.46
CA ALA A 64 37.35 54.38 26.79
C ALA A 64 36.38 54.58 25.59
N LEU A 65 36.86 54.47 24.34
CA LEU A 65 36.01 54.57 23.14
C LEU A 65 35.44 53.23 22.64
N LYS A 66 35.75 52.11 23.31
CA LYS A 66 35.12 50.82 22.99
C LYS A 66 33.68 50.83 23.54
N LYS A 67 32.72 51.24 22.70
CA LYS A 67 31.29 51.09 23.00
C LYS A 67 31.00 49.61 23.32
N PRO A 68 30.33 49.29 24.43
CA PRO A 68 29.96 47.91 24.73
C PRO A 68 29.01 47.41 23.64
N THR A 69 29.36 46.28 23.04
CA THR A 69 28.55 45.61 22.03
C THR A 69 27.22 45.17 22.68
N GLU A 70 26.08 45.64 22.16
CA GLU A 70 24.74 45.10 22.43
C GLU A 70 24.64 43.65 21.90
N LEU A 71 25.30 42.72 22.58
CA LEU A 71 25.24 41.29 22.26
C LEU A 71 24.69 40.44 23.43
N GLU A 72 24.32 41.07 24.55
CA GLU A 72 23.66 40.38 25.68
C GLU A 72 22.13 40.46 25.67
N ALA A 73 21.51 41.44 24.98
CA ALA A 73 20.06 41.61 25.01
C ALA A 73 19.28 40.63 24.12
N ASP A 74 19.92 40.04 23.11
CA ASP A 74 19.30 39.00 22.26
C ASP A 74 19.53 37.58 22.80
N ALA A 75 20.58 37.34 23.60
CA ALA A 75 20.81 36.05 24.24
C ALA A 75 19.75 35.71 25.32
N ALA A 76 19.11 36.73 25.91
CA ALA A 76 18.02 36.55 26.87
C ALA A 76 16.68 36.19 26.21
N ARG A 77 16.58 36.28 24.88
CA ARG A 77 15.37 36.00 24.09
C ARG A 77 15.67 34.81 23.22
N GLY A 78 15.49 33.60 23.75
CA GLY A 78 15.89 32.37 23.08
C GLY A 78 15.35 32.19 21.64
N PRO A 79 15.78 31.12 20.97
CA PRO A 79 15.70 30.99 19.51
C PRO A 79 14.27 31.11 18.98
N LEU A 80 14.11 31.70 17.79
CA LEU A 80 12.83 31.78 17.08
C LEU A 80 12.55 30.43 16.41
N VAL A 81 11.43 29.81 16.75
CA VAL A 81 10.98 28.52 16.24
C VAL A 81 9.62 28.65 15.58
N ALA A 82 9.34 27.91 14.51
CA ALA A 82 7.97 27.78 14.02
C ALA A 82 7.22 26.71 14.83
N ALA A 83 6.01 27.03 15.27
CA ALA A 83 5.14 26.11 15.99
C ALA A 83 3.74 26.05 15.35
N ARG A 84 3.10 24.88 15.47
CA ARG A 84 1.72 24.64 15.01
C ARG A 84 0.87 24.13 16.17
N ILE A 85 -0.41 24.46 16.15
CA ILE A 85 -1.38 23.93 17.11
C ILE A 85 -1.68 22.45 16.82
N ALA A 86 -1.70 21.65 17.88
CA ALA A 86 -2.14 20.26 17.86
C ALA A 86 -3.67 20.23 17.83
N GLU A 87 -4.24 19.89 16.68
CA GLU A 87 -5.68 19.67 16.55
C GLU A 87 -5.94 18.17 16.49
N ALA A 88 -6.88 17.69 17.33
CA ALA A 88 -7.43 16.35 17.16
C ALA A 88 -8.28 16.35 15.88
N ARG A 89 -7.93 15.47 14.94
CA ARG A 89 -8.69 15.27 13.71
C ARG A 89 -8.83 13.78 13.46
N SER A 90 -10.03 13.35 13.07
CA SER A 90 -10.20 11.98 12.57
C SER A 90 -9.43 11.85 11.27
N ALA A 91 -8.42 10.98 11.25
CA ALA A 91 -7.59 10.76 10.08
C ALA A 91 -7.76 9.33 9.58
N ALA A 92 -8.06 9.20 8.29
CA ALA A 92 -8.03 7.91 7.62
C ALA A 92 -6.58 7.48 7.45
N THR A 93 -6.23 6.28 7.91
CA THR A 93 -4.92 5.71 7.63
C THR A 93 -4.92 5.05 6.26
N SER A 94 -3.77 4.96 5.61
CA SER A 94 -3.62 4.12 4.41
C SER A 94 -2.45 3.15 4.55
N VAL A 95 -2.66 1.91 4.11
CA VAL A 95 -1.61 0.90 4.02
C VAL A 95 -1.20 0.78 2.56
N ARG A 96 0.09 0.94 2.29
CA ARG A 96 0.63 0.83 0.94
C ARG A 96 1.38 -0.47 0.78
N GLY A 97 1.15 -1.14 -0.34
CA GLY A 97 1.92 -2.29 -0.76
C GLY A 97 2.03 -2.35 -2.27
N TYR A 98 2.80 -3.29 -2.77
CA TYR A 98 2.98 -3.50 -4.20
C TYR A 98 2.66 -4.95 -4.53
N GLY A 99 2.07 -5.19 -5.68
CA GLY A 99 1.74 -6.54 -6.10
C GLY A 99 1.74 -6.66 -7.61
N THR A 100 1.77 -7.91 -8.08
CA THR A 100 1.64 -8.20 -9.51
C THR A 100 0.24 -8.73 -9.78
N ALA A 101 -0.46 -8.12 -10.72
CA ALA A 101 -1.77 -8.58 -11.15
C ALA A 101 -1.70 -10.01 -11.70
N ARG A 102 -2.62 -10.86 -11.27
CA ARG A 102 -2.80 -12.23 -11.78
C ARG A 102 -4.28 -12.47 -12.06
N ALA A 103 -4.57 -13.30 -13.05
CA ALA A 103 -5.94 -13.71 -13.31
C ALA A 103 -6.45 -14.58 -12.15
N LYS A 104 -7.71 -14.38 -11.75
CA LYS A 104 -8.35 -15.23 -10.74
C LYS A 104 -8.51 -16.67 -11.22
N VAL A 105 -8.81 -16.83 -12.50
CA VAL A 105 -8.96 -18.13 -13.15
C VAL A 105 -8.09 -18.17 -14.39
N GLN A 106 -7.20 -19.16 -14.46
CA GLN A 106 -6.39 -19.48 -15.63
C GLN A 106 -6.46 -20.99 -15.84
N VAL A 107 -6.75 -21.41 -17.07
CA VAL A 107 -6.90 -22.81 -17.43
C VAL A 107 -6.18 -23.10 -18.74
N GLU A 108 -5.63 -24.30 -18.83
CA GLU A 108 -5.18 -24.85 -20.11
C GLU A 108 -6.36 -25.55 -20.78
N ILE A 109 -6.66 -25.17 -22.01
CA ILE A 109 -7.65 -25.85 -22.83
C ILE A 109 -6.99 -27.12 -23.37
N VAL A 110 -7.63 -28.25 -23.09
CA VAL A 110 -7.19 -29.59 -23.50
C VAL A 110 -8.34 -30.31 -24.22
N PRO A 111 -8.08 -30.96 -25.36
CA PRO A 111 -9.08 -31.77 -26.04
C PRO A 111 -9.31 -33.07 -25.26
N GLN A 112 -10.56 -33.52 -25.22
CA GLN A 112 -10.92 -34.82 -24.61
C GLN A 112 -10.92 -35.97 -25.61
N VAL A 113 -10.90 -35.64 -26.91
CA VAL A 113 -10.88 -36.57 -28.03
C VAL A 113 -9.74 -36.22 -28.98
N SER A 114 -9.24 -37.18 -29.74
CA SER A 114 -8.10 -36.98 -30.64
C SER A 114 -8.55 -36.76 -32.08
N GLY A 115 -7.78 -36.05 -32.86
CA GLY A 115 -8.08 -35.87 -34.29
C GLY A 115 -7.35 -34.69 -34.89
N ARG A 116 -7.61 -34.46 -36.18
CA ARG A 116 -7.05 -33.32 -36.89
C ARG A 116 -7.88 -32.06 -36.66
N VAL A 117 -7.23 -30.94 -36.43
CA VAL A 117 -7.89 -29.63 -36.31
C VAL A 117 -8.31 -29.18 -37.71
N VAL A 118 -9.62 -29.00 -37.92
CA VAL A 118 -10.18 -28.59 -39.22
C VAL A 118 -10.52 -27.11 -39.26
N ALA A 119 -10.81 -26.51 -38.11
CA ALA A 119 -11.11 -25.09 -38.00
C ALA A 119 -10.59 -24.53 -36.68
N LEU A 120 -10.04 -23.32 -36.76
CA LEU A 120 -9.72 -22.47 -35.62
C LEU A 120 -10.58 -21.22 -35.70
N HIS A 121 -11.08 -20.77 -34.56
CA HIS A 121 -11.77 -19.49 -34.49
C HIS A 121 -10.78 -18.35 -34.74
N ARG A 122 -11.21 -17.29 -35.43
CA ARG A 122 -10.33 -16.15 -35.73
C ARG A 122 -9.80 -15.46 -34.47
N GLU A 123 -10.59 -15.49 -33.41
CA GLU A 123 -10.24 -14.96 -32.08
C GLU A 123 -9.42 -15.95 -31.25
N LEU A 124 -9.10 -17.15 -31.77
CA LEU A 124 -8.09 -18.01 -31.18
C LEU A 124 -6.70 -17.49 -31.59
N ALA A 125 -6.34 -16.31 -31.13
CA ALA A 125 -5.02 -15.73 -31.34
C ALA A 125 -4.53 -15.08 -30.03
N ASN A 126 -3.22 -15.00 -29.87
CA ASN A 126 -2.61 -14.44 -28.66
C ASN A 126 -3.10 -13.00 -28.42
N GLY A 127 -3.70 -12.77 -27.25
CA GLY A 127 -4.23 -11.47 -26.83
C GLY A 127 -5.68 -11.18 -27.23
N GLU A 128 -6.31 -12.02 -28.07
CA GLU A 128 -7.71 -11.85 -28.45
C GLU A 128 -8.67 -12.25 -27.31
N TYR A 129 -9.88 -11.69 -27.37
CA TYR A 129 -10.97 -11.93 -26.42
C TYR A 129 -11.94 -12.99 -26.95
N PHE A 130 -12.52 -13.78 -26.05
CA PHE A 130 -13.55 -14.76 -26.38
C PHE A 130 -14.65 -14.77 -25.31
N GLN A 131 -15.83 -15.23 -25.72
CA GLN A 131 -17.00 -15.37 -24.85
C GLN A 131 -17.21 -16.82 -24.41
N ALA A 132 -17.82 -17.01 -23.24
CA ALA A 132 -18.22 -18.30 -22.73
C ALA A 132 -19.14 -19.03 -23.72
N GLY A 133 -18.88 -20.32 -23.94
CA GLY A 133 -19.62 -21.17 -24.88
C GLY A 133 -19.24 -21.00 -26.35
N GLN A 134 -18.41 -20.01 -26.70
CA GLN A 134 -17.92 -19.84 -28.06
C GLN A 134 -17.02 -21.01 -28.47
N THR A 135 -17.17 -21.51 -29.70
CA THR A 135 -16.30 -22.58 -30.23
C THR A 135 -14.94 -21.99 -30.59
N LEU A 136 -13.89 -22.44 -29.91
CA LEU A 136 -12.50 -22.01 -30.11
C LEU A 136 -11.83 -22.77 -31.24
N LEU A 137 -12.07 -24.08 -31.31
CA LEU A 137 -11.64 -24.92 -32.44
C LEU A 137 -12.58 -26.10 -32.66
N ALA A 138 -12.47 -26.68 -33.86
CA ALA A 138 -13.14 -27.91 -34.22
C ALA A 138 -12.12 -28.97 -34.67
N ILE A 139 -12.28 -30.16 -34.11
CA ILE A 139 -11.62 -31.38 -34.54
C ILE A 139 -12.48 -32.03 -35.64
N GLU A 140 -11.84 -32.73 -36.56
CA GLU A 140 -12.48 -33.53 -37.60
C GLU A 140 -13.52 -34.49 -37.01
N ALA A 141 -14.78 -34.36 -37.45
CA ALA A 141 -15.92 -35.04 -36.86
C ALA A 141 -16.34 -36.32 -37.60
N ASP A 142 -15.81 -36.58 -38.79
CA ASP A 142 -16.28 -37.64 -39.70
C ASP A 142 -16.32 -39.03 -39.04
N ASP A 143 -15.23 -39.42 -38.35
CA ASP A 143 -15.15 -40.69 -37.63
C ASP A 143 -16.13 -40.77 -36.45
N TYR A 144 -16.37 -39.64 -35.78
CA TYR A 144 -17.29 -39.54 -34.65
C TYR A 144 -18.76 -39.57 -35.09
N GLU A 145 -19.09 -38.88 -36.19
CA GLU A 145 -20.42 -38.96 -36.81
C GLU A 145 -20.74 -40.36 -37.31
N LEU A 146 -19.73 -41.06 -37.87
CA LEU A 146 -19.87 -42.45 -38.27
C LEU A 146 -20.12 -43.35 -37.06
N ALA A 147 -19.39 -43.14 -35.96
CA ALA A 147 -19.58 -43.89 -34.71
C ALA A 147 -20.99 -43.69 -34.14
N VAL A 148 -21.55 -42.47 -34.18
CA VAL A 148 -22.94 -42.20 -33.78
C VAL A 148 -23.91 -42.99 -34.67
N LYS A 149 -23.76 -42.96 -35.99
CA LYS A 149 -24.63 -43.70 -36.93
C LYS A 149 -24.59 -45.21 -36.70
N LEU A 150 -23.42 -45.77 -36.38
CA LEU A 150 -23.27 -47.19 -36.05
C LEU A 150 -23.99 -47.51 -34.73
N ALA A 151 -23.79 -46.72 -33.68
CA ALA A 151 -24.45 -46.93 -32.39
C ALA A 151 -25.98 -46.77 -32.48
N GLU A 152 -26.49 -45.86 -33.31
CA GLU A 152 -27.92 -45.73 -33.61
C GLU A 152 -28.49 -46.97 -34.31
N ALA A 153 -27.72 -47.59 -35.22
CA ALA A 153 -28.11 -48.84 -35.86
C ALA A 153 -28.18 -49.99 -34.85
N ASP A 154 -27.19 -50.08 -33.96
CA ASP A 154 -27.15 -51.10 -32.90
C ASP A 154 -28.31 -50.95 -31.91
N LEU A 155 -28.63 -49.72 -31.50
CA LEU A 155 -29.80 -49.45 -30.65
C LEU A 155 -31.11 -49.86 -31.34
N ARG A 156 -31.25 -49.58 -32.64
CA ARG A 156 -32.43 -50.02 -33.41
C ARG A 156 -32.52 -51.54 -33.47
N GLN A 157 -31.41 -52.23 -33.68
CA GLN A 157 -31.36 -53.69 -33.68
C GLN A 157 -31.72 -54.26 -32.30
N ALA A 158 -31.12 -53.76 -31.22
CA ALA A 158 -31.42 -54.21 -29.86
C ALA A 158 -32.88 -53.93 -29.47
N SER A 159 -33.44 -52.79 -29.89
CA SER A 159 -34.85 -52.44 -29.69
C SER A 159 -35.80 -53.38 -30.45
N ALA A 160 -35.41 -53.82 -31.65
CA ALA A 160 -36.17 -54.82 -32.40
C ALA A 160 -36.17 -56.19 -31.70
N VAL A 161 -35.02 -56.61 -31.16
CA VAL A 161 -34.91 -57.85 -30.36
C VAL A 161 -35.78 -57.78 -29.11
N ARG A 162 -35.76 -56.66 -28.37
CA ARG A 162 -36.66 -56.44 -27.22
C ARG A 162 -38.13 -56.52 -27.61
N THR A 163 -38.51 -55.91 -28.74
CA THR A 163 -39.88 -55.97 -29.24
C THR A 163 -40.30 -57.40 -29.57
N GLY A 164 -39.41 -58.19 -30.18
CA GLY A 164 -39.64 -59.62 -30.40
C GLY A 164 -39.80 -60.42 -29.11
N ALA A 165 -38.96 -60.17 -28.10
CA ALA A 165 -39.05 -60.82 -26.79
C ALA A 165 -40.35 -60.46 -26.04
N ALA A 166 -40.79 -59.20 -26.12
CA ALA A 166 -42.06 -58.76 -25.56
C ALA A 166 -43.25 -59.50 -26.21
N ALA A 167 -43.27 -59.60 -27.55
CA ALA A 167 -44.29 -60.36 -28.26
C ALA A 167 -44.27 -61.86 -27.90
N HIS A 168 -43.09 -62.42 -27.60
CA HIS A 168 -42.99 -63.80 -27.15
C HIS A 168 -43.56 -64.02 -25.74
N ILE A 169 -43.37 -63.06 -24.82
CA ILE A 169 -44.02 -63.09 -23.51
C ILE A 169 -45.54 -63.05 -23.67
N ASP A 170 -46.07 -62.22 -24.55
CA ASP A 170 -47.52 -62.12 -24.77
C ASP A 170 -48.10 -63.47 -25.27
N ASP A 171 -47.42 -64.15 -26.20
CA ASP A 171 -47.80 -65.50 -26.67
C ASP A 171 -47.75 -66.53 -25.53
N MET A 172 -46.68 -66.53 -24.72
CA MET A 172 -46.58 -67.45 -23.57
C MET A 172 -47.62 -67.13 -22.49
N GLY A 173 -47.96 -65.86 -22.29
CA GLY A 173 -48.99 -65.40 -21.36
C GLY A 173 -50.40 -65.87 -21.77
N ALA A 174 -50.71 -65.80 -23.06
CA ALA A 174 -51.97 -66.34 -23.60
C ALA A 174 -52.06 -67.86 -23.38
N ARG A 175 -50.99 -68.61 -23.68
CA ARG A 175 -50.95 -70.08 -23.46
C ARG A 175 -51.09 -70.46 -22.00
N TRP A 176 -50.47 -69.71 -21.10
CA TRP A 176 -50.61 -69.91 -19.65
C TRP A 176 -52.07 -69.67 -19.20
N ALA A 177 -52.71 -68.61 -19.70
CA ALA A 177 -54.11 -68.32 -19.38
C ALA A 177 -55.06 -69.42 -19.92
N ASP A 178 -54.80 -69.96 -21.10
CA ASP A 178 -55.55 -71.09 -21.66
C ASP A 178 -55.39 -72.36 -20.82
N ALA A 179 -54.16 -72.70 -20.45
CA ALA A 179 -53.87 -73.85 -19.59
C ALA A 179 -54.51 -73.71 -18.20
N GLN A 180 -54.53 -72.49 -17.65
CA GLN A 180 -55.17 -72.21 -16.36
C GLN A 180 -56.68 -72.43 -16.44
N ARG A 181 -57.34 -71.86 -17.46
CA ARG A 181 -58.78 -72.04 -17.69
C ARG A 181 -59.17 -73.51 -17.87
N GLU A 182 -58.34 -74.28 -18.57
CA GLU A 182 -58.59 -75.71 -18.74
C GLU A 182 -58.44 -76.48 -17.42
N ARG A 183 -57.43 -76.14 -16.59
CA ARG A 183 -57.30 -76.71 -15.25
C ARG A 183 -58.50 -76.35 -14.36
N ASP A 184 -58.93 -75.09 -14.36
CA ASP A 184 -60.14 -74.63 -13.65
C ASP A 184 -61.37 -75.44 -14.08
N ARG A 185 -61.54 -75.64 -15.40
CA ARG A 185 -62.67 -76.39 -15.98
C ARG A 185 -62.67 -77.85 -15.54
N ILE A 186 -61.53 -78.54 -15.63
CA ILE A 186 -61.41 -79.95 -15.23
C ILE A 186 -61.59 -80.12 -13.72
N GLU A 187 -61.11 -79.18 -12.91
CA GLU A 187 -61.31 -79.20 -11.46
C GLU A 187 -62.79 -79.08 -11.08
N GLY A 188 -63.53 -78.18 -11.74
CA GLY A 188 -64.99 -78.08 -11.58
C GLY A 188 -65.71 -79.39 -11.94
N LEU A 189 -65.36 -79.99 -13.08
CA LEU A 189 -65.93 -81.28 -13.51
C LEU A 189 -65.57 -82.44 -12.57
N LEU A 190 -64.42 -82.40 -11.90
CA LEU A 190 -64.03 -83.38 -10.90
C LEU A 190 -64.88 -83.23 -9.63
N ALA A 191 -65.16 -82.00 -9.20
CA ALA A 191 -66.04 -81.72 -8.07
C ALA A 191 -67.49 -82.19 -8.32
N GLU A 192 -67.94 -82.15 -9.57
CA GLU A 192 -69.23 -82.69 -10.01
C GLU A 192 -69.24 -84.22 -10.21
N GLY A 193 -68.08 -84.88 -10.06
CA GLY A 193 -67.93 -86.34 -10.22
C GLY A 193 -67.91 -86.81 -11.68
N VAL A 194 -67.79 -85.90 -12.64
CA VAL A 194 -67.79 -86.18 -14.09
C VAL A 194 -66.37 -86.49 -14.61
N ALA A 195 -65.34 -85.82 -14.08
CA ALA A 195 -63.95 -86.02 -14.46
C ALA A 195 -63.20 -87.03 -13.56
N LYS A 196 -62.06 -87.53 -14.02
CA LYS A 196 -61.18 -88.44 -13.24
C LYS A 196 -59.98 -87.68 -12.66
N PRO A 197 -59.43 -88.06 -11.49
CA PRO A 197 -58.26 -87.40 -10.90
C PRO A 197 -57.04 -87.32 -11.83
N ARG A 198 -56.84 -88.34 -12.68
CA ARG A 198 -55.75 -88.38 -13.67
C ARG A 198 -55.88 -87.31 -14.76
N GLU A 199 -57.07 -86.79 -15.03
CA GLU A 199 -57.27 -85.69 -15.99
C GLU A 199 -56.84 -84.35 -15.37
N LEU A 200 -57.14 -84.15 -14.09
CA LEU A 200 -56.67 -82.98 -13.35
C LEU A 200 -55.13 -82.95 -13.27
N GLU A 201 -54.49 -84.08 -12.99
CA GLU A 201 -53.03 -84.19 -12.97
C GLU A 201 -52.39 -83.82 -14.32
N LYS A 202 -53.01 -84.23 -15.43
CA LYS A 202 -52.56 -83.83 -16.78
C LYS A 202 -52.73 -82.34 -17.04
N ALA A 203 -53.86 -81.76 -16.63
CA ALA A 203 -54.11 -80.33 -16.77
C ALA A 203 -53.13 -79.50 -15.91
N GLN A 204 -52.81 -79.98 -14.70
CA GLN A 204 -51.80 -79.37 -13.83
C GLN A 204 -50.41 -79.40 -14.47
N LEU A 205 -49.98 -80.55 -15.00
CA LEU A 205 -48.69 -80.64 -15.71
C LEU A 205 -48.62 -79.70 -16.92
N ALA A 206 -49.73 -79.53 -17.65
CA ALA A 206 -49.82 -78.58 -18.76
C ALA A 206 -49.66 -77.13 -18.27
N LEU A 207 -50.31 -76.74 -17.18
CA LEU A 207 -50.17 -75.42 -16.56
C LEU A 207 -48.73 -75.18 -16.09
N ASP A 208 -48.12 -76.14 -15.41
CA ASP A 208 -46.74 -76.04 -14.92
C ASP A 208 -45.75 -75.89 -16.09
N SER A 209 -45.98 -76.60 -17.20
CA SER A 209 -45.17 -76.46 -18.41
C SER A 209 -45.32 -75.09 -19.09
N ALA A 210 -46.55 -74.54 -19.10
CA ALA A 210 -46.81 -73.21 -19.65
C ALA A 210 -46.20 -72.10 -18.77
N ASP A 211 -46.23 -72.26 -17.44
CA ASP A 211 -45.58 -71.33 -16.52
C ASP A 211 -44.07 -71.35 -16.66
N ALA A 212 -43.45 -72.53 -16.81
CA ALA A 212 -42.02 -72.64 -17.09
C ALA A 212 -41.64 -71.92 -18.40
N ALA A 213 -42.42 -72.10 -19.47
CA ALA A 213 -42.19 -71.41 -20.74
C ALA A 213 -42.32 -69.88 -20.61
N ARG A 214 -43.33 -69.40 -19.85
CA ARG A 214 -43.50 -67.97 -19.56
C ARG A 214 -42.31 -67.39 -18.79
N ARG A 215 -41.79 -68.09 -17.78
CA ARG A 215 -40.60 -67.67 -17.02
C ARG A 215 -39.35 -67.60 -17.92
N THR A 216 -39.19 -68.54 -18.85
CA THR A 216 -38.12 -68.48 -19.84
C THR A 216 -38.26 -67.26 -20.76
N ALA A 217 -39.47 -66.98 -21.27
CA ALA A 217 -39.72 -65.78 -22.08
C ALA A 217 -39.46 -64.49 -21.30
N GLN A 218 -39.82 -64.45 -20.00
CA GLN A 218 -39.49 -63.34 -19.11
C GLN A 218 -37.98 -63.12 -19.00
N SER A 219 -37.21 -64.19 -18.79
CA SER A 219 -35.74 -64.11 -18.73
C SER A 219 -35.13 -63.61 -20.05
N GLN A 220 -35.71 -64.00 -21.19
CA GLN A 220 -35.29 -63.53 -22.51
C GLN A 220 -35.57 -62.03 -22.70
N MET A 221 -36.71 -61.53 -22.23
CA MET A 221 -37.03 -60.10 -22.26
C MET A 221 -36.09 -59.30 -21.39
N GLU A 222 -35.77 -59.78 -20.18
CA GLU A 222 -34.79 -59.12 -19.31
C GLU A 222 -33.41 -59.03 -19.99
N THR A 223 -32.99 -60.10 -20.68
CA THR A 223 -31.75 -60.11 -21.46
C THR A 223 -31.80 -59.14 -22.64
N ALA A 224 -32.93 -59.09 -23.36
CA ALA A 224 -33.12 -58.18 -24.50
C ALA A 224 -33.16 -56.71 -24.06
N GLU A 225 -33.78 -56.42 -22.92
CA GLU A 225 -33.81 -55.07 -22.34
C GLU A 225 -32.42 -54.65 -21.86
N ALA A 226 -31.66 -55.55 -21.22
CA ALA A 226 -30.26 -55.29 -20.86
C ALA A 226 -29.41 -54.98 -22.11
N SER A 227 -29.61 -55.72 -23.21
CA SER A 227 -28.94 -55.43 -24.49
C SER A 227 -29.35 -54.08 -25.08
N ARG A 228 -30.63 -53.69 -24.96
CA ARG A 228 -31.11 -52.38 -25.42
C ARG A 228 -30.45 -51.25 -24.63
N LEU A 229 -30.41 -51.37 -23.30
CA LEU A 229 -29.77 -50.39 -22.41
C LEU A 229 -28.26 -50.26 -22.69
N ALA A 230 -27.58 -51.37 -22.97
CA ALA A 230 -26.16 -51.34 -23.35
C ALA A 230 -25.93 -50.58 -24.67
N ALA A 231 -26.79 -50.81 -25.68
CA ALA A 231 -26.71 -50.11 -26.95
C ALA A 231 -27.06 -48.60 -26.81
N GLU A 232 -28.02 -48.27 -25.94
CA GLU A 232 -28.38 -46.88 -25.62
C GLU A 232 -27.20 -46.14 -24.96
N ALA A 233 -26.52 -46.78 -24.02
CA ALA A 233 -25.32 -46.23 -23.39
C ALA A 233 -24.16 -46.04 -24.39
N ALA A 234 -24.00 -46.97 -25.35
CA ALA A 234 -23.00 -46.85 -26.41
C ALA A 234 -23.31 -45.65 -27.34
N LEU A 235 -24.58 -45.43 -27.67
CA LEU A 235 -25.02 -44.26 -28.44
C LEU A 235 -24.72 -42.95 -27.69
N ALA A 236 -25.08 -42.87 -26.40
CA ALA A 236 -24.81 -41.69 -25.58
C ALA A 236 -23.30 -41.40 -25.50
N ARG A 237 -22.46 -42.44 -25.44
CA ARG A 237 -21.00 -42.29 -25.47
C ARG A 237 -20.50 -41.73 -26.80
N ALA A 238 -20.98 -42.27 -27.93
CA ALA A 238 -20.59 -41.80 -29.25
C ALA A 238 -21.00 -40.34 -29.50
N GLN A 239 -22.20 -39.95 -29.03
CA GLN A 239 -22.68 -38.57 -29.09
C GLN A 239 -21.81 -37.62 -28.27
N LEU A 240 -21.46 -38.01 -27.04
CA LEU A 240 -20.57 -37.20 -26.19
C LEU A 240 -19.18 -37.02 -26.82
N ASP A 241 -18.64 -38.07 -27.45
CA ASP A 241 -17.35 -37.98 -28.13
C ASP A 241 -17.43 -37.11 -29.40
N LEU A 242 -18.57 -37.10 -30.11
CA LEU A 242 -18.84 -36.14 -31.18
C LEU A 242 -18.94 -34.70 -30.66
N ASP A 243 -19.65 -34.46 -29.55
CA ASP A 243 -19.76 -33.12 -28.95
C ASP A 243 -18.38 -32.58 -28.52
N ARG A 244 -17.52 -33.46 -27.99
CA ARG A 244 -16.13 -33.15 -27.61
C ARG A 244 -15.22 -32.78 -28.77
N THR A 245 -15.62 -33.01 -30.03
CA THR A 245 -14.87 -32.53 -31.20
C THR A 245 -14.92 -31.00 -31.32
N ARG A 246 -15.95 -30.36 -30.75
CA ARG A 246 -16.08 -28.90 -30.69
C ARG A 246 -15.62 -28.41 -29.33
N ILE A 247 -14.48 -27.75 -29.31
CA ILE A 247 -13.91 -27.24 -28.06
C ILE A 247 -14.41 -25.83 -27.84
N THR A 248 -15.19 -25.65 -26.79
CA THR A 248 -15.79 -24.38 -26.43
C THR A 248 -15.08 -23.72 -25.25
N ALA A 249 -15.18 -22.39 -25.18
CA ALA A 249 -14.66 -21.60 -24.08
C ALA A 249 -15.47 -21.84 -22.79
N PRO A 250 -14.82 -22.12 -21.64
CA PRO A 250 -15.52 -22.37 -20.38
C PRO A 250 -16.05 -21.10 -19.69
N PHE A 251 -15.48 -19.93 -19.98
CA PHE A 251 -15.82 -18.63 -19.39
C PHE A 251 -15.43 -17.51 -20.36
N ASP A 252 -15.77 -16.26 -20.03
CA ASP A 252 -15.31 -15.08 -20.78
C ASP A 252 -13.85 -14.75 -20.44
N GLY A 253 -13.01 -14.55 -21.45
CA GLY A 253 -11.57 -14.45 -21.22
C GLY A 253 -10.72 -13.97 -22.40
N ARG A 254 -9.40 -14.03 -22.20
CA ARG A 254 -8.40 -13.78 -23.23
C ARG A 254 -7.42 -14.94 -23.35
N ILE A 255 -6.89 -15.13 -24.56
CA ILE A 255 -5.88 -16.15 -24.83
C ILE A 255 -4.50 -15.61 -24.51
N VAL A 256 -3.78 -16.33 -23.66
CA VAL A 256 -2.37 -16.06 -23.35
C VAL A 256 -1.48 -16.59 -24.46
N GLU A 257 -1.72 -17.85 -24.82
CA GLU A 257 -0.87 -18.62 -25.71
C GLU A 257 -1.71 -19.64 -26.47
N GLU A 258 -1.58 -19.66 -27.79
CA GLU A 258 -2.06 -20.69 -28.70
C GLU A 258 -0.91 -21.65 -29.05
N ARG A 259 -1.17 -22.96 -29.02
CA ARG A 259 -0.17 -24.03 -29.25
C ARG A 259 -0.54 -24.97 -30.41
N VAL A 260 -1.57 -24.66 -31.19
CA VAL A 260 -2.06 -25.54 -32.27
C VAL A 260 -2.51 -24.73 -33.48
N ASP A 261 -2.29 -25.27 -34.69
CA ASP A 261 -2.73 -24.69 -35.95
C ASP A 261 -3.71 -25.61 -36.70
N VAL A 262 -4.47 -25.02 -37.64
CA VAL A 262 -5.32 -25.79 -38.57
C VAL A 262 -4.46 -26.79 -39.34
N GLY A 263 -4.95 -28.03 -39.44
CA GLY A 263 -4.29 -29.14 -40.12
C GLY A 263 -3.36 -29.97 -39.21
N GLN A 264 -3.06 -29.50 -38.00
CA GLN A 264 -2.32 -30.30 -37.02
C GLN A 264 -3.19 -31.41 -36.42
N TYR A 265 -2.54 -32.49 -36.01
CA TYR A 265 -3.19 -33.60 -35.31
C TYR A 265 -2.96 -33.45 -33.80
N VAL A 266 -4.04 -33.40 -33.02
CA VAL A 266 -4.01 -33.29 -31.57
C VAL A 266 -4.41 -34.59 -30.90
N VAL A 267 -3.79 -34.89 -29.77
CA VAL A 267 -4.11 -36.04 -28.93
C VAL A 267 -4.89 -35.59 -27.71
N ALA A 268 -5.82 -36.41 -27.23
CA ALA A 268 -6.55 -36.17 -26.00
C ALA A 268 -5.59 -35.89 -24.82
N GLY A 269 -5.84 -34.81 -24.09
CA GLY A 269 -5.01 -34.35 -22.97
C GLY A 269 -3.84 -33.43 -23.34
N GLN A 270 -3.57 -33.20 -24.63
CA GLN A 270 -2.54 -32.24 -25.06
C GLN A 270 -3.01 -30.79 -24.88
N ALA A 271 -2.24 -29.95 -24.20
CA ALA A 271 -2.57 -28.53 -24.08
C ALA A 271 -2.49 -27.82 -25.44
N ILE A 272 -3.60 -27.19 -25.85
CA ILE A 272 -3.74 -26.52 -27.15
C ILE A 272 -3.80 -25.00 -27.02
N ALA A 273 -4.25 -24.47 -25.89
CA ALA A 273 -4.25 -23.04 -25.60
C ALA A 273 -4.23 -22.81 -24.09
N THR A 274 -3.65 -21.69 -23.65
CA THR A 274 -3.76 -21.20 -22.28
C THR A 274 -4.64 -19.97 -22.27
N VAL A 275 -5.69 -19.99 -21.44
CA VAL A 275 -6.65 -18.89 -21.36
C VAL A 275 -6.86 -18.45 -19.93
N TYR A 276 -7.22 -17.18 -19.75
CA TYR A 276 -7.53 -16.63 -18.44
C TYR A 276 -8.82 -15.81 -18.47
N SER A 277 -9.51 -15.76 -17.33
CA SER A 277 -10.77 -15.03 -17.21
C SER A 277 -10.52 -13.53 -17.05
N THR A 278 -11.33 -12.73 -17.74
CA THR A 278 -11.34 -11.26 -17.64
C THR A 278 -12.34 -10.73 -16.60
N ASP A 279 -13.11 -11.60 -15.96
CA ASP A 279 -14.16 -11.19 -15.00
C ASP A 279 -13.57 -10.60 -13.71
N THR A 280 -12.44 -11.15 -13.24
CA THR A 280 -11.80 -10.66 -12.02
C THR A 280 -10.29 -10.85 -12.06
N ILE A 281 -9.57 -9.79 -11.70
CA ILE A 281 -8.13 -9.82 -11.47
C ILE A 281 -7.85 -9.82 -9.98
N GLU A 282 -6.95 -10.70 -9.54
CA GLU A 282 -6.40 -10.70 -8.20
C GLU A 282 -5.05 -9.99 -8.19
N VAL A 283 -4.78 -9.23 -7.13
CA VAL A 283 -3.46 -8.67 -6.83
C VAL A 283 -3.08 -9.12 -5.42
N PRO A 284 -2.20 -10.12 -5.27
CA PRO A 284 -1.63 -10.46 -3.98
C PRO A 284 -0.60 -9.40 -3.58
N ILE A 285 -0.84 -8.76 -2.43
CA ILE A 285 0.02 -7.72 -1.87
C ILE A 285 0.68 -8.29 -0.62
N PRO A 286 2.00 -8.57 -0.63
CA PRO A 286 2.73 -8.91 0.57
C PRO A 286 2.75 -7.72 1.51
N LEU A 287 2.19 -7.89 2.71
CA LEU A 287 2.20 -6.92 3.80
C LEU A 287 2.86 -7.52 5.03
N GLU A 288 3.44 -6.67 5.87
CA GLU A 288 3.95 -7.16 7.14
C GLU A 288 2.79 -7.46 8.10
N THR A 289 2.95 -8.44 9.00
CA THR A 289 1.89 -8.83 9.96
C THR A 289 1.38 -7.65 10.80
N ARG A 290 2.23 -6.65 11.10
CA ARG A 290 1.82 -5.43 11.84
C ARG A 290 0.89 -4.51 11.04
N GLU A 291 0.92 -4.59 9.71
CA GLU A 291 0.10 -3.75 8.84
C GLU A 291 -1.35 -4.22 8.78
N LEU A 292 -1.57 -5.52 8.97
CA LEU A 292 -2.89 -6.16 9.01
C LEU A 292 -3.83 -5.60 10.09
N ALA A 293 -3.28 -4.99 11.15
CA ALA A 293 -4.07 -4.38 12.22
C ALA A 293 -4.79 -3.08 11.78
N TRP A 294 -4.34 -2.47 10.68
CA TRP A 294 -4.74 -1.11 10.31
C TRP A 294 -5.86 -1.04 9.29
N PHE A 295 -6.37 -2.16 8.79
CA PHE A 295 -7.51 -2.19 7.89
C PHE A 295 -8.45 -3.33 8.28
N ASP A 296 -9.61 -3.39 7.65
CA ASP A 296 -10.53 -4.50 7.90
C ASP A 296 -10.19 -5.68 6.99
N LEU A 297 -9.82 -6.78 7.63
CA LEU A 297 -9.61 -8.07 7.00
C LEU A 297 -10.85 -8.89 7.25
N GLN A 298 -11.43 -9.44 6.18
CA GLN A 298 -12.49 -10.42 6.35
C GLN A 298 -11.94 -11.61 7.16
N ASN A 299 -12.38 -11.72 8.40
CA ASN A 299 -12.19 -12.92 9.20
C ASN A 299 -13.40 -13.81 8.88
N GLY A 300 -13.26 -14.79 7.98
CA GLY A 300 -14.31 -15.65 7.40
C GLY A 300 -15.30 -16.33 8.37
N ARG A 301 -16.00 -15.54 9.19
CA ARG A 301 -17.15 -15.91 10.00
C ARG A 301 -18.37 -15.67 9.13
N ALA A 302 -19.18 -16.72 9.00
CA ALA A 302 -20.42 -16.69 8.25
C ALA A 302 -21.34 -15.58 8.79
N GLY A 303 -21.54 -14.52 8.00
CA GLY A 303 -22.51 -13.45 8.28
C GLY A 303 -22.08 -12.05 7.87
N ASP A 304 -20.77 -11.74 7.85
CA ASP A 304 -20.29 -10.38 7.59
C ASP A 304 -19.70 -10.21 6.19
N GLN A 305 -19.79 -8.97 5.71
CA GLN A 305 -19.59 -8.46 4.34
C GLN A 305 -18.56 -9.24 3.48
N LYS A 306 -18.92 -9.49 2.22
CA LYS A 306 -18.11 -10.25 1.23
C LYS A 306 -16.80 -9.54 0.85
N TYR A 307 -16.70 -8.25 1.12
CA TYR A 307 -15.58 -7.38 0.75
C TYR A 307 -15.12 -6.61 1.99
N GLY A 308 -13.82 -6.58 2.24
CA GLY A 308 -13.17 -5.79 3.29
C GLY A 308 -12.87 -4.38 2.81
N ALA A 309 -11.73 -3.82 3.25
CA ALA A 309 -11.30 -2.46 2.88
C ALA A 309 -11.26 -2.23 1.36
N ASN A 310 -11.62 -1.03 0.92
CA ASN A 310 -11.43 -0.61 -0.47
C ASN A 310 -9.94 -0.38 -0.74
N VAL A 311 -9.54 -0.62 -1.98
CA VAL A 311 -8.15 -0.49 -2.42
C VAL A 311 -8.12 0.28 -3.72
N THR A 312 -7.28 1.31 -3.77
CA THR A 312 -6.94 1.99 -5.02
C THR A 312 -5.62 1.42 -5.53
N LEU A 313 -5.68 0.73 -6.66
CA LEU A 313 -4.52 0.23 -7.38
C LEU A 313 -4.09 1.26 -8.40
N SER A 314 -2.79 1.45 -8.58
CA SER A 314 -2.24 2.38 -9.56
C SER A 314 -0.99 1.82 -10.24
N ALA A 315 -0.84 2.11 -11.53
CA ALA A 315 0.33 1.71 -12.30
C ALA A 315 0.60 2.68 -13.44
N ASP A 316 1.88 2.81 -13.78
CA ASP A 316 2.32 3.56 -14.94
C ASP A 316 2.26 2.64 -16.17
N TYR A 317 1.36 2.93 -17.11
CA TYR A 317 1.20 2.16 -18.33
C TYR A 317 0.98 3.11 -19.52
N ALA A 318 1.58 2.81 -20.67
CA ALA A 318 1.52 3.64 -21.88
C ALA A 318 1.88 5.14 -21.66
N GLY A 319 2.75 5.44 -20.68
CA GLY A 319 3.22 6.80 -20.40
C GLY A 319 2.32 7.64 -19.49
N ALA A 320 1.24 7.08 -18.95
CA ALA A 320 0.36 7.72 -17.98
C ALA A 320 0.12 6.84 -16.75
N ARG A 321 -0.16 7.47 -15.61
CA ARG A 321 -0.56 6.77 -14.39
C ARG A 321 -2.05 6.49 -14.44
N HIS A 322 -2.42 5.21 -14.37
CA HIS A 322 -3.80 4.77 -14.37
C HIS A 322 -4.19 4.18 -13.03
N THR A 323 -5.48 4.26 -12.69
CA THR A 323 -6.00 3.78 -11.40
C THR A 323 -7.19 2.82 -11.58
N TRP A 324 -7.20 1.79 -10.73
CA TRP A 324 -8.26 0.79 -10.64
C TRP A 324 -8.75 0.72 -9.20
N ARG A 325 -10.05 0.48 -9.03
CA ARG A 325 -10.66 0.30 -7.72
C ARG A 325 -10.89 -1.19 -7.50
N GLY A 326 -10.41 -1.68 -6.37
CA GLY A 326 -10.58 -3.06 -5.91
C GLY A 326 -10.97 -3.10 -4.45
N CYS A 327 -11.10 -4.30 -3.92
CA CYS A 327 -11.42 -4.53 -2.52
C CYS A 327 -10.64 -5.72 -1.98
N VAL A 328 -10.30 -5.67 -0.70
CA VAL A 328 -9.66 -6.79 0.00
C VAL A 328 -10.69 -7.91 0.15
N VAL A 329 -10.40 -9.08 -0.43
CA VAL A 329 -11.31 -10.25 -0.33
C VAL A 329 -10.82 -11.29 0.66
N ARG A 330 -9.51 -11.41 0.86
CA ARG A 330 -8.92 -12.39 1.79
C ARG A 330 -7.47 -12.04 2.13
N SER A 331 -7.02 -12.49 3.29
CA SER A 331 -5.59 -12.73 3.53
C SER A 331 -5.29 -14.21 3.28
N GLU A 332 -4.16 -14.51 2.64
CA GLU A 332 -3.66 -15.88 2.54
C GLU A 332 -3.32 -16.37 3.94
N GLY A 333 -3.92 -17.50 4.35
CA GLY A 333 -3.81 -18.06 5.70
C GLY A 333 -2.45 -18.66 6.05
N GLN A 334 -1.41 -18.31 5.28
CA GLN A 334 -0.04 -18.73 5.51
C GLN A 334 0.85 -17.49 5.48
N VAL A 335 1.64 -17.34 6.54
CA VAL A 335 2.79 -16.46 6.54
C VAL A 335 3.89 -17.19 5.79
N ASP A 336 4.44 -16.58 4.75
CA ASP A 336 5.60 -17.14 4.06
C ASP A 336 6.78 -17.23 5.06
N PRO A 337 7.34 -18.43 5.33
CA PRO A 337 8.37 -18.61 6.34
C PRO A 337 9.68 -17.88 6.00
N ASP A 338 9.94 -17.59 4.72
CA ASP A 338 11.16 -16.92 4.27
C ASP A 338 11.04 -15.40 4.39
N SER A 339 9.94 -14.84 3.87
CA SER A 339 9.72 -13.39 3.85
C SER A 339 9.05 -12.85 5.11
N ARG A 340 8.37 -13.71 5.89
CA ARG A 340 7.48 -13.35 7.02
C ARG A 340 6.36 -12.36 6.64
N MET A 341 6.04 -12.27 5.35
CA MET A 341 4.98 -11.43 4.83
C MET A 341 3.68 -12.23 4.75
N VAL A 342 2.56 -11.53 4.91
CA VAL A 342 1.22 -12.06 4.68
C VAL A 342 0.71 -11.48 3.37
N HIS A 343 0.31 -12.34 2.44
CA HIS A 343 -0.25 -11.90 1.17
C HIS A 343 -1.73 -11.57 1.35
N VAL A 344 -2.08 -10.31 1.13
CA VAL A 344 -3.46 -9.84 1.13
C VAL A 344 -3.92 -9.74 -0.32
N VAL A 345 -5.01 -10.43 -0.64
CA VAL A 345 -5.51 -10.53 -2.00
C VAL A 345 -6.59 -9.48 -2.21
N VAL A 346 -6.34 -8.64 -3.20
CA VAL A 346 -7.25 -7.60 -3.66
C VAL A 346 -7.88 -8.05 -4.97
N GLU A 347 -9.21 -8.02 -5.04
CA GLU A 347 -9.95 -8.32 -6.26
C GLU A 347 -10.40 -7.05 -6.97
N VAL A 348 -10.25 -7.03 -8.29
CA VAL A 348 -10.69 -5.97 -9.20
C VAL A 348 -11.70 -6.57 -10.18
N ILE A 349 -12.96 -6.15 -10.06
CA ILE A 349 -14.07 -6.65 -10.88
C ILE A 349 -14.12 -5.90 -12.22
N GLU A 350 -13.96 -4.59 -12.23
CA GLU A 350 -13.93 -3.78 -13.47
C GLU A 350 -12.50 -3.59 -14.01
N ALA A 351 -11.79 -4.70 -14.15
CA ALA A 351 -10.41 -4.70 -14.65
C ALA A 351 -10.34 -4.45 -16.18
N PHE A 352 -11.39 -4.79 -16.93
CA PHE A 352 -11.42 -4.76 -18.38
C PHE A 352 -12.60 -3.95 -18.95
N GLY A 353 -12.46 -3.46 -20.18
CA GLY A 353 -13.60 -3.01 -21.00
C GLY A 353 -14.05 -1.56 -20.78
N ARG A 354 -13.23 -0.74 -20.12
CA ARG A 354 -13.50 0.70 -19.97
C ARG A 354 -12.70 1.51 -20.98
N SER A 355 -13.32 2.52 -21.59
CA SER A 355 -12.64 3.38 -22.56
C SER A 355 -11.81 4.51 -21.93
N ASP A 356 -12.02 4.79 -20.64
CA ASP A 356 -11.34 5.86 -19.89
C ASP A 356 -9.97 5.45 -19.32
N ARG A 357 -9.66 4.15 -19.32
CA ARG A 357 -8.40 3.59 -18.81
C ARG A 357 -8.03 2.28 -19.52
N PRO A 358 -6.74 1.92 -19.61
CA PRO A 358 -6.34 0.61 -20.10
C PRO A 358 -6.81 -0.52 -19.18
N ASP A 359 -6.94 -1.70 -19.75
CA ASP A 359 -7.27 -2.91 -19.00
C ASP A 359 -6.12 -3.28 -18.04
N LEU A 360 -6.47 -3.77 -16.84
CA LEU A 360 -5.51 -4.34 -15.91
C LEU A 360 -5.17 -5.77 -16.34
N VAL A 361 -4.06 -5.94 -17.05
CA VAL A 361 -3.63 -7.23 -17.58
C VAL A 361 -2.79 -8.01 -16.55
N PRO A 362 -2.93 -9.34 -16.46
CA PRO A 362 -2.02 -10.17 -15.68
C PRO A 362 -0.55 -9.90 -16.03
N GLY A 363 0.31 -9.83 -15.01
CA GLY A 363 1.73 -9.48 -15.13
C GLY A 363 2.04 -8.00 -14.91
N MET A 364 1.03 -7.11 -14.88
CA MET A 364 1.26 -5.71 -14.51
C MET A 364 1.64 -5.57 -13.04
N PHE A 365 2.69 -4.80 -12.77
CA PHE A 365 3.07 -4.42 -11.41
C PHE A 365 2.29 -3.18 -10.99
N VAL A 366 1.58 -3.27 -9.87
CA VAL A 366 0.70 -2.21 -9.38
C VAL A 366 1.06 -1.82 -7.94
N GLU A 367 0.99 -0.52 -7.66
CA GLU A 367 1.01 0.02 -6.30
C GLU A 367 -0.43 0.02 -5.77
N ALA A 368 -0.61 -0.53 -4.57
CA ALA A 368 -1.89 -0.64 -3.90
C ALA A 368 -1.93 0.27 -2.68
N GLU A 369 -2.93 1.13 -2.62
CA GLU A 369 -3.26 1.92 -1.44
C GLU A 369 -4.57 1.39 -0.84
N ILE A 370 -4.45 0.69 0.29
CA ILE A 370 -5.54 0.08 1.04
C ILE A 370 -6.05 1.10 2.04
N GLU A 371 -7.35 1.37 2.00
CA GLU A 371 -8.02 2.23 2.99
C GLU A 371 -7.94 1.57 4.37
N GLY A 372 -7.26 2.24 5.29
CA GLY A 372 -7.14 1.83 6.67
C GLY A 372 -8.30 2.33 7.52
N ARG A 373 -8.28 1.93 8.79
CA ARG A 373 -9.24 2.37 9.81
C ARG A 373 -9.05 3.87 10.06
N MET A 374 -10.16 4.55 10.36
CA MET A 374 -10.11 5.90 10.90
C MET A 374 -9.56 5.84 12.32
N LEU A 375 -8.61 6.72 12.63
CA LEU A 375 -8.24 6.99 14.02
C LEU A 375 -9.04 8.18 14.51
N ASP A 376 -9.87 7.95 15.51
CA ASP A 376 -10.53 9.00 16.27
C ASP A 376 -9.53 9.63 17.26
N ASP A 377 -9.66 10.93 17.48
CA ASP A 377 -8.87 11.73 18.43
C ASP A 377 -7.34 11.68 18.21
N ALA A 378 -6.87 11.39 17.00
CA ALA A 378 -5.45 11.45 16.66
C ALA A 378 -5.00 12.88 16.33
N ILE A 379 -3.78 13.23 16.77
CA ILE A 379 -3.13 14.49 16.40
C ILE A 379 -2.14 14.20 15.27
N ALA A 380 -2.40 14.77 14.09
CA ALA A 380 -1.49 14.68 12.95
C ALA A 380 -0.33 15.66 13.12
N VAL A 381 0.86 15.13 13.36
CA VAL A 381 2.11 15.89 13.50
C VAL A 381 2.94 15.69 12.25
N GLU A 382 3.46 16.76 11.65
CA GLU A 382 4.34 16.64 10.48
C GLU A 382 5.56 15.76 10.82
N ARG A 383 5.92 14.82 9.93
CA ARG A 383 6.97 13.82 10.19
C ARG A 383 8.29 14.46 10.64
N HIS A 384 8.62 15.63 10.10
CA HIS A 384 9.84 16.35 10.43
C HIS A 384 9.82 17.03 11.81
N ALA A 385 8.64 17.21 12.42
CA ALA A 385 8.50 17.76 13.77
C ALA A 385 8.74 16.71 14.87
N ILE A 386 8.71 15.42 14.52
CA ILE A 386 9.08 14.33 15.42
C ILE A 386 10.59 14.16 15.42
N ARG A 387 11.18 14.14 16.62
CA ARG A 387 12.64 14.16 16.82
C ARG A 387 13.07 12.94 17.65
N GLY A 388 14.18 12.31 17.24
CA GLY A 388 14.77 11.17 17.96
C GLY A 388 13.86 9.94 18.06
N ASN A 389 13.90 9.25 19.19
CA ASN A 389 13.05 8.10 19.53
C ASN A 389 11.69 8.60 20.07
N ASP A 390 10.82 9.13 19.22
CA ASP A 390 9.44 9.52 19.53
C ASP A 390 9.28 10.70 20.52
N HIS A 391 10.04 11.77 20.34
CA HIS A 391 9.85 13.00 21.12
C HIS A 391 9.31 14.13 20.23
N VAL A 392 8.44 14.96 20.80
CA VAL A 392 7.96 16.19 20.19
C VAL A 392 8.28 17.34 21.14
N TRP A 393 8.77 18.44 20.59
CA TRP A 393 8.99 19.64 21.38
C TRP A 393 7.69 20.42 21.47
N VAL A 394 7.20 20.58 22.69
CA VAL A 394 5.94 21.26 22.97
C VAL A 394 6.25 22.56 23.68
N VAL A 395 5.73 23.66 23.16
CA VAL A 395 5.83 24.96 23.81
C VAL A 395 4.63 25.12 24.73
N ARG A 396 4.87 25.19 26.05
CA ARG A 396 3.83 25.40 27.07
C ARG A 396 4.11 26.70 27.81
N GLY A 397 3.03 27.45 28.08
CA GLY A 397 3.14 28.77 28.68
C GLY A 397 3.74 29.82 27.72
N GLY A 398 3.47 31.09 28.01
CA GLY A 398 3.97 32.24 27.23
C GLY A 398 2.92 33.35 27.08
N GLU A 399 3.40 34.56 26.80
CA GLU A 399 2.60 35.78 26.82
C GLU A 399 2.15 36.26 25.40
N PHE A 400 0.89 36.70 25.26
CA PHE A 400 0.22 37.30 24.09
C PHE A 400 -0.13 38.85 24.27
N GLU A 401 0.27 39.80 23.38
CA GLU A 401 0.03 41.28 23.12
C GLU A 401 -0.21 41.44 21.60
N GLN A 402 -1.14 42.30 21.27
CA GLN A 402 -1.40 42.75 19.92
C GLN A 402 -0.83 44.15 19.75
N ARG A 403 -0.19 44.47 18.62
CA ARG A 403 0.22 45.84 18.31
C ARG A 403 -0.46 46.35 17.05
N HIS A 404 -1.54 47.11 17.23
CA HIS A 404 -2.09 47.94 16.15
C HIS A 404 -1.03 48.94 15.67
N LYS A 405 -0.49 48.74 14.47
CA LYS A 405 0.14 49.83 13.72
C LYS A 405 -0.97 50.63 13.03
N LYS A 406 -1.21 51.85 13.51
CA LYS A 406 -1.80 52.89 12.67
C LYS A 406 -0.89 53.08 11.46
N ALA A 407 -1.36 52.69 10.29
CA ALA A 407 -0.78 53.12 9.04
C ALA A 407 -1.02 54.64 8.92
N GLU A 408 0.05 55.43 9.00
CA GLU A 408 0.05 56.77 8.41
C GLU A 408 0.11 56.60 6.89
N GLU A 409 -1.04 56.65 6.22
CA GLU A 409 -1.11 56.91 4.79
C GLU A 409 -1.36 58.41 4.55
N LYS A 410 -0.38 59.05 3.91
CA LYS A 410 -0.56 60.30 3.18
C LYS A 410 -1.43 60.04 1.95
N GLY A 411 -2.50 60.80 1.75
CA GLY A 411 -3.26 60.77 0.49
C GLY A 411 -4.57 61.58 0.47
N GLU A 412 -4.45 62.90 0.40
CA GLU A 412 -5.27 63.87 -0.38
C GLU A 412 -6.76 63.60 -0.79
N ARG A 413 -7.65 64.55 -0.38
CA ARG A 413 -8.95 65.02 -0.99
C ARG A 413 -10.14 64.03 -1.03
N ALA A 414 -11.42 64.39 -0.79
CA ALA A 414 -12.13 65.68 -0.66
C ALA A 414 -13.53 65.52 0.03
N ASP A 415 -13.98 66.64 0.61
CA ASP A 415 -15.33 67.25 0.72
C ASP A 415 -16.54 66.62 1.49
N LYS A 416 -17.04 67.45 2.42
CA LYS A 416 -18.40 67.69 2.98
C LYS A 416 -19.29 66.56 3.52
N GLY A 417 -19.73 66.77 4.78
CA GLY A 417 -21.18 66.77 5.06
C GLY A 417 -21.67 66.27 6.43
N LYS A 418 -21.79 67.21 7.38
CA LYS A 418 -22.91 67.37 8.35
C LYS A 418 -23.11 66.36 9.52
N LYS A 419 -23.17 66.96 10.71
CA LYS A 419 -23.67 66.45 12.00
C LYS A 419 -25.02 65.73 11.88
N ASP A 420 -25.18 64.66 12.67
CA ASP A 420 -26.33 64.50 13.57
C ASP A 420 -25.96 63.70 14.82
N LYS A 421 -26.70 63.98 15.91
CA LYS A 421 -26.53 63.44 17.26
C LYS A 421 -27.45 62.23 17.49
N ASN A 422 -27.00 61.35 18.39
CA ASN A 422 -27.78 60.61 19.40
C ASN A 422 -28.33 59.20 19.05
N SER A 423 -27.83 58.18 19.76
CA SER A 423 -28.55 57.03 20.37
C SER A 423 -27.48 56.01 20.81
N ASP A 424 -27.14 55.85 22.09
CA ASP A 424 -27.82 55.04 23.12
C ASP A 424 -27.71 53.52 22.89
N LYS A 425 -27.05 52.86 23.87
CA LYS A 425 -27.06 51.43 24.25
C LYS A 425 -26.47 50.39 23.29
N ASP A 426 -25.21 50.04 23.55
CA ASP A 426 -24.70 48.69 23.29
C ASP A 426 -25.03 47.78 24.48
N ASP A 427 -25.79 46.74 24.19
CA ASP A 427 -26.06 45.61 25.07
C ASP A 427 -24.78 44.82 25.35
N GLU A 428 -24.60 44.52 26.63
CA GLU A 428 -23.58 43.65 27.19
C GLU A 428 -23.82 42.20 26.73
N VAL A 429 -23.06 41.69 25.74
CA VAL A 429 -22.90 40.25 25.54
C VAL A 429 -21.71 39.77 26.37
N ARG A 430 -22.04 39.28 27.55
CA ARG A 430 -21.12 38.68 28.51
C ARG A 430 -20.71 37.28 28.02
N ILE A 431 -19.56 37.15 27.36
CA ILE A 431 -18.90 35.85 27.22
C ILE A 431 -17.92 35.71 28.39
N THR A 432 -18.35 34.95 29.39
CA THR A 432 -17.53 34.50 30.50
C THR A 432 -16.60 33.39 30.00
N VAL A 433 -15.30 33.67 29.91
CA VAL A 433 -14.27 32.62 29.82
C VAL A 433 -13.59 32.51 31.19
N PRO A 434 -13.48 31.30 31.77
CA PRO A 434 -13.04 31.07 33.15
C PRO A 434 -11.58 31.48 33.41
N ARG A 435 -11.28 31.61 34.71
CA ARG A 435 -10.42 32.63 35.31
C ARG A 435 -9.01 32.18 35.67
N GLU A 436 -8.46 31.11 35.10
CA GLU A 436 -7.17 30.60 35.56
C GLU A 436 -6.09 30.66 34.48
N ALA A 437 -5.23 31.67 34.68
CA ALA A 437 -3.91 31.91 34.08
C ALA A 437 -3.81 32.75 32.79
N MET A 438 -4.71 33.71 32.60
CA MET A 438 -4.36 35.00 31.97
C MET A 438 -3.71 35.90 33.03
N THR A 439 -2.39 35.91 33.15
CA THR A 439 -1.74 36.93 34.00
C THR A 439 -0.58 37.56 33.26
N ALA A 440 -0.83 38.81 32.82
CA ALA A 440 0.07 39.80 32.21
C ALA A 440 0.81 39.29 30.97
N ALA A 441 0.56 39.84 29.78
CA ALA A 441 1.12 39.24 28.57
C ALA A 441 1.40 40.18 27.39
N ARG A 442 2.63 40.13 26.82
CA ARG A 442 3.14 40.98 25.73
C ARG A 442 3.69 40.27 24.42
N LEU A 443 2.83 39.81 23.52
CA LEU A 443 2.86 39.61 22.01
C LEU A 443 3.20 40.80 21.02
N PHE A 444 3.74 40.40 19.87
CA PHE A 444 4.08 41.28 18.76
C PHE A 444 3.52 40.70 17.46
N GLU A 445 3.06 41.59 16.58
CA GLU A 445 2.77 41.28 15.18
C GLU A 445 4.01 41.64 14.35
N VAL A 446 4.60 40.65 13.67
CA VAL A 446 5.69 40.85 12.71
C VAL A 446 5.18 40.43 11.33
N LEU A 447 5.24 41.36 10.37
CA LEU A 447 4.92 41.10 8.98
C LEU A 447 6.11 40.40 8.32
N ASN A 448 5.88 39.25 7.69
CA ASN A 448 6.86 38.67 6.77
C ASN A 448 6.99 39.53 5.49
N GLU A 449 8.05 39.33 4.69
CA GLU A 449 8.34 40.09 3.46
C GLU A 449 7.19 40.13 2.43
N HIS A 450 6.16 39.27 2.60
CA HIS A 450 4.96 39.19 1.77
C HIS A 450 3.68 39.77 2.41
N GLY A 451 3.77 40.50 3.53
CA GLY A 451 2.63 41.23 4.11
C GLY A 451 1.60 40.36 4.85
N GLN A 452 1.95 39.13 5.23
CA GLN A 452 1.11 38.27 6.08
C GLN A 452 1.51 38.37 7.56
N SER A 453 0.50 38.40 8.44
CA SER A 453 0.63 38.52 9.89
C SER A 453 1.02 37.19 10.54
N ALA A 454 2.19 37.17 11.18
CA ALA A 454 2.67 36.05 11.99
C ALA A 454 2.67 36.45 13.46
N TRP A 455 2.03 35.64 14.30
CA TRP A 455 1.98 35.85 15.75
C TRP A 455 3.19 35.19 16.39
N THR A 456 3.95 35.91 17.23
CA THR A 456 5.11 35.33 17.94
C THR A 456 4.85 35.28 19.44
N LEU A 457 4.86 34.08 20.03
CA LEU A 457 4.93 33.87 21.47
C LEU A 457 6.32 34.26 21.97
N VAL A 458 6.40 35.13 22.97
CA VAL A 458 7.67 35.50 23.60
C VAL A 458 7.70 34.92 25.01
N GLY A 459 8.73 34.12 25.32
CA GLY A 459 8.94 33.55 26.65
C GLY A 459 8.18 32.25 26.92
N GLY A 460 7.88 31.45 25.89
CA GLY A 460 7.35 30.10 26.10
C GLY A 460 8.46 29.13 26.48
N GLU A 461 8.21 28.27 27.46
CA GLU A 461 9.14 27.21 27.85
C GLU A 461 8.91 26.01 26.94
N MET A 462 9.97 25.59 26.25
CA MET A 462 9.94 24.39 25.44
C MET A 462 10.18 23.18 26.34
N HIS A 463 9.22 22.26 26.34
CA HIS A 463 9.36 20.96 26.98
C HIS A 463 9.58 19.86 25.96
N ILE A 464 10.46 18.93 26.29
CA ILE A 464 10.69 17.74 25.48
C ILE A 464 9.73 16.66 25.97
N VAL A 465 8.64 16.44 25.21
CA VAL A 465 7.58 15.51 25.62
C VAL A 465 7.72 14.19 24.86
N PRO A 466 7.78 13.04 25.56
CA PRO A 466 7.72 11.75 24.90
C PRO A 466 6.29 11.53 24.37
N VAL A 467 6.18 11.13 23.10
CA VAL A 467 4.90 10.85 22.45
C VAL A 467 4.80 9.37 22.10
N ARG A 468 3.57 8.85 22.09
CA ARG A 468 3.27 7.54 21.52
C ARG A 468 2.65 7.74 20.15
N ILE A 469 3.37 7.30 19.13
CA ILE A 469 2.94 7.34 17.75
C ILE A 469 2.15 6.07 17.47
N ALA A 470 0.92 6.20 16.99
CA ALA A 470 0.13 5.06 16.55
C ALA A 470 0.55 4.61 15.14
N ARG A 471 0.74 5.57 14.23
CA ARG A 471 1.14 5.32 12.85
C ARG A 471 1.93 6.50 12.28
N GLN A 472 2.81 6.24 11.33
CA GLN A 472 3.60 7.26 10.65
C GLN A 472 3.58 7.05 9.13
N ASP A 473 3.01 8.01 8.41
CA ASP A 473 2.97 8.07 6.94
C ASP A 473 4.06 9.02 6.42
N ARG A 474 4.20 9.15 5.08
CA ARG A 474 5.31 9.91 4.45
C ARG A 474 5.46 11.33 5.01
N ASP A 475 4.33 12.01 5.23
CA ASP A 475 4.31 13.43 5.56
C ASP A 475 3.89 13.71 7.01
N PHE A 476 3.14 12.80 7.64
CA PHE A 476 2.59 12.96 8.99
C PHE A 476 2.82 11.73 9.86
N ALA A 477 2.87 11.92 11.18
CA ALA A 477 2.67 10.87 12.16
C ALA A 477 1.48 11.19 13.04
N TYR A 478 0.70 10.16 13.32
CA TYR A 478 -0.51 10.23 14.13
C TYR A 478 -0.16 9.87 15.56
N VAL A 479 -0.20 10.88 16.43
CA VAL A 479 0.10 10.75 17.85
C VAL A 479 -1.20 10.50 18.61
N ILE A 480 -1.22 9.45 19.44
CA ILE A 480 -2.38 9.04 20.25
C ILE A 480 -2.21 9.37 21.74
N SER A 481 -0.99 9.63 22.21
CA SER A 481 -0.76 10.05 23.59
C SER A 481 0.53 10.85 23.72
N GLY A 482 0.57 11.80 24.65
CA GLY A 482 1.71 12.69 24.90
C GLY A 482 1.51 14.11 24.38
N LEU A 483 0.54 14.32 23.47
CA LEU A 483 0.07 15.64 23.04
C LEU A 483 -1.41 15.77 23.38
N SER A 484 -1.80 16.94 23.87
CA SER A 484 -3.20 17.30 24.10
C SER A 484 -3.70 18.22 22.99
N PRO A 485 -4.99 18.14 22.60
CA PRO A 485 -5.57 19.12 21.67
C PRO A 485 -5.39 20.54 22.23
N GLY A 486 -4.79 21.43 21.44
CA GLY A 486 -4.44 22.80 21.83
C GLY A 486 -2.97 23.01 22.24
N ASP A 487 -2.18 21.95 22.41
CA ASP A 487 -0.73 22.07 22.62
C ASP A 487 -0.03 22.61 21.35
N TYR A 488 1.03 23.41 21.50
CA TYR A 488 1.80 23.91 20.36
C TYR A 488 3.08 23.10 20.16
N PHE A 489 3.21 22.40 19.03
CA PHE A 489 4.40 21.62 18.71
C PHE A 489 5.32 22.36 17.75
N VAL A 490 6.64 22.22 17.94
CA VAL A 490 7.66 22.91 17.14
C VAL A 490 7.96 22.13 15.86
N THR A 491 7.92 22.80 14.70
CA THR A 491 8.23 22.21 13.39
C THR A 491 9.63 22.57 12.90
N SER A 492 10.22 23.67 13.38
CA SER A 492 11.56 24.11 12.95
C SER A 492 12.70 23.25 13.52
N PRO A 493 13.82 23.09 12.78
CA PRO A 493 15.04 22.47 13.30
C PRO A 493 15.76 23.40 14.30
N MET A 494 16.45 22.82 15.29
CA MET A 494 17.29 23.53 16.26
C MET A 494 18.60 22.77 16.53
N ASP A 495 19.70 23.50 16.67
CA ASP A 495 21.05 22.93 16.80
C ASP A 495 21.41 22.44 18.22
N ALA A 496 20.69 22.88 19.26
CA ALA A 496 20.93 22.48 20.65
C ALA A 496 19.68 22.66 21.56
N PRO A 497 18.65 21.82 21.43
CA PRO A 497 17.46 21.88 22.27
C PRO A 497 17.75 21.38 23.69
N SER A 498 17.32 22.10 24.72
CA SER A 498 17.26 21.63 26.10
C SER A 498 15.83 21.68 26.63
N ASP A 499 15.52 20.83 27.59
CA ASP A 499 14.26 20.92 28.34
C ASP A 499 14.23 22.26 29.11
N GLU A 500 13.04 22.86 29.23
CA GLU A 500 12.81 24.19 29.85
C GLU A 500 13.53 25.35 29.15
N MET A 501 13.90 25.18 27.87
CA MET A 501 14.52 26.25 27.08
C MET A 501 13.49 27.32 26.72
N LEU A 502 13.80 28.59 27.02
CA LEU A 502 12.98 29.72 26.56
C LEU A 502 13.07 29.82 25.03
N VAL A 503 11.92 29.78 24.35
CA VAL A 503 11.83 29.92 22.90
C VAL A 503 10.88 31.04 22.51
N ARG A 504 11.11 31.60 21.31
CA ARG A 504 10.14 32.46 20.65
C ARG A 504 9.41 31.65 19.60
N ALA A 505 8.12 31.40 19.76
CA ALA A 505 7.38 30.57 18.82
C ALA A 505 6.60 31.44 17.83
N SER A 506 6.93 31.37 16.55
CA SER A 506 6.13 31.96 15.48
C SER A 506 5.03 30.99 15.04
N PHE A 507 3.79 31.46 15.01
CA PHE A 507 2.63 30.70 14.57
C PHE A 507 2.27 31.12 13.15
N ARG A 508 2.14 30.14 12.26
CA ARG A 508 1.51 30.34 10.96
C ARG A 508 0.06 29.89 11.08
N GLN A 509 -0.90 30.79 10.84
CA GLN A 509 -2.29 30.36 10.72
C GLN A 509 -2.39 29.42 9.51
N ALA A 510 -2.83 28.19 9.75
CA ALA A 510 -3.13 27.26 8.67
C ALA A 510 -4.35 27.82 7.92
N THR A 511 -4.13 28.37 6.73
CA THR A 511 -5.21 28.47 5.75
C THR A 511 -5.67 27.04 5.46
N SER A 512 -6.98 26.81 5.46
CA SER A 512 -7.68 25.51 5.41
C SER A 512 -7.37 24.62 4.18
N ALA A 513 -6.32 24.91 3.42
CA ALA A 513 -5.94 24.22 2.19
C ALA A 513 -4.68 23.34 2.31
N ASP A 514 -3.91 23.43 3.42
CA ASP A 514 -2.63 22.70 3.60
C ASP A 514 -2.71 21.48 4.55
N GLY A 515 -3.94 21.04 4.92
CA GLY A 515 -4.15 19.79 5.65
C GLY A 515 -4.09 18.57 4.72
N PRO A 516 -3.94 17.33 5.24
CA PRO A 516 -4.22 16.14 4.44
C PRO A 516 -5.64 16.31 3.87
N ALA A 517 -5.77 16.20 2.55
CA ALA A 517 -7.02 16.50 1.86
C ALA A 517 -8.18 15.78 2.56
N ASP A 518 -9.18 16.53 3.02
CA ASP A 518 -10.46 16.00 3.44
C ASP A 518 -11.07 15.30 2.22
N THR A 519 -10.81 14.01 2.05
CA THR A 519 -11.63 13.18 1.18
C THR A 519 -12.96 13.02 1.90
N GLU A 520 -13.91 13.90 1.58
CA GLU A 520 -15.30 13.74 1.97
C GLU A 520 -15.72 12.28 1.71
N PRO A 521 -16.37 11.61 2.68
CA PRO A 521 -17.07 10.39 2.35
C PRO A 521 -18.18 10.78 1.38
N ALA A 522 -18.10 10.27 0.14
CA ALA A 522 -19.15 10.40 -0.85
C ALA A 522 -20.46 9.89 -0.24
N SER A 523 -21.23 10.83 0.29
CA SER A 523 -22.50 10.55 0.95
C SER A 523 -23.51 10.16 -0.11
N ALA A 524 -24.17 9.06 0.21
CA ALA A 524 -25.32 8.50 -0.44
C ALA A 524 -26.27 9.54 -1.05
N MET A 525 -26.54 9.41 -2.35
CA MET A 525 -27.79 9.85 -2.96
C MET A 525 -28.26 8.76 -3.93
N GLY A 526 -29.40 8.14 -3.60
CA GLY A 526 -30.22 7.41 -4.56
C GLY A 526 -30.73 6.03 -4.13
N ALA A 527 -31.61 5.97 -3.12
CA ALA A 527 -32.69 4.98 -3.11
C ALA A 527 -33.87 5.59 -3.90
N ALA A 528 -34.17 5.07 -5.09
CA ALA A 528 -35.32 4.19 -5.41
C ALA A 528 -36.64 4.97 -5.63
N PRO A 529 -37.61 4.47 -6.43
CA PRO A 529 -37.76 3.12 -6.98
C PRO A 529 -37.26 2.90 -8.41
#